data_AF-A0A3R9EX88-F1
#
_entry.id   AF-A0A3R9EX88-F1
#
_cell.length_a   1.000
_cell.length_b   1.000
_cell.length_c   1.000
_cell.angle_alpha   90.00
_cell.angle_beta   90.00
_cell.angle_gamma   90.00
#
_symmetry.space_group_name_H-M   'P 1'
#
loop_
_entity.id
_entity.type
_entity.pdbx_description
1 polymer ?
#
loop_
_entity_poly.entity_id
_entity_poly.type
_entity_poly.pdbx_seq_one_letter_code
_entity_poly.pdbx_strand_id
1 'polypeptide(L)' 'MAYWCITKDGKWVSYRELNEESEYDDFSDIQQVYQAEWYWTENKDDAKLFWDDIDARSFLAKKRGEFWKNAKIEKYKY' A
#
# COMPACT_ATOMS: atom_id res chain seq x y z
N MET A 1 9.13 1.28 20.08
CA MET A 1 9.62 0.71 18.81
C MET A 1 9.39 1.73 17.72
N ALA A 2 10.34 1.88 16.78
CA ALA A 2 10.18 2.80 15.65
C ALA A 2 9.74 2.00 14.42
N TYR A 3 8.69 2.45 13.76
CA TYR A 3 8.25 1.88 12.49
C TYR A 3 8.66 2.80 11.35
N TRP A 4 8.71 2.25 10.15
CA TRP A 4 8.98 3.00 8.92
C TRP A 4 7.81 2.84 7.97
N CYS A 5 7.50 3.89 7.21
CA CYS A 5 6.46 3.88 6.21
C CYS A 5 6.99 4.47 4.90
N ILE A 6 6.30 4.15 3.81
CA ILE A 6 6.60 4.73 2.50
C ILE A 6 5.55 5.80 2.22
N THR A 7 6.01 6.99 1.87
CA THR A 7 5.17 8.15 1.61
C THR A 7 5.39 8.72 0.22
N LYS A 8 4.36 9.34 -0.34
CA LYS A 8 4.41 10.08 -1.60
C LYS A 8 3.38 11.18 -1.56
N ASP A 9 3.80 12.42 -1.85
CA ASP A 9 2.91 13.58 -1.92
C ASP A 9 1.99 13.75 -0.69
N GLY A 10 2.52 13.46 0.51
CA GLY A 10 1.77 13.54 1.77
C GLY A 10 0.82 12.35 2.06
N LYS A 11 0.83 11.32 1.19
CA LYS A 11 0.06 10.08 1.36
C LYS A 11 0.97 8.93 1.76
N TRP A 12 0.39 7.89 2.35
CA TRP A 12 1.06 6.67 2.77
C TRP A 12 0.70 5.51 1.86
N VAL A 13 1.65 4.62 1.61
CA VAL A 13 1.33 3.38 0.88
C VAL A 13 0.54 2.44 1.79
N SER A 14 -0.51 1.84 1.25
CA SER A 14 -1.27 0.78 1.89
C SER A 14 -1.47 -0.39 0.91
N TYR A 15 -1.89 -1.53 1.45
CA TYR A 15 -2.18 -2.74 0.71
C TYR A 15 -3.55 -3.24 1.11
N ARG A 16 -4.40 -3.50 0.13
CA ARG A 16 -5.69 -4.13 0.37
C ARG A 16 -5.63 -5.55 -0.17
N GLU A 17 -5.79 -6.52 0.73
CA GLU A 17 -6.08 -7.90 0.36
C GLU A 17 -7.58 -8.03 0.06
N LEU A 18 -7.94 -8.80 -0.97
CA LEU A 18 -9.32 -9.21 -1.17
C LEU A 18 -9.55 -10.42 -0.29
N ASN A 19 -10.43 -10.28 0.69
CA ASN A 19 -11.00 -11.46 1.34
C ASN A 19 -11.92 -12.15 0.34
N GLU A 20 -11.63 -13.43 0.11
CA GLU A 20 -12.25 -14.34 -0.86
C GLU A 20 -13.63 -14.85 -0.37
N GLU A 21 -14.49 -13.98 0.16
CA GLU A 21 -15.84 -14.36 0.64
C GLU A 21 -16.94 -13.45 0.07
N SER A 22 -17.06 -13.42 -1.25
CA SER A 22 -18.33 -13.03 -1.89
C SER A 22 -18.77 -14.16 -2.82
N GLU A 23 -19.06 -15.32 -2.22
CA GLU A 23 -20.11 -16.16 -2.79
C GLU A 23 -21.38 -15.29 -2.83
N TYR A 24 -22.01 -15.20 -4.01
CA TYR A 24 -23.18 -14.37 -4.32
C TYR A 24 -22.88 -12.87 -4.53
N ASP A 25 -22.52 -12.50 -5.77
CA ASP A 25 -23.08 -11.28 -6.36
C ASP A 25 -23.29 -11.51 -7.87
N ASP A 26 -24.53 -11.84 -8.22
CA ASP A 26 -25.03 -12.00 -9.58
C ASP A 26 -25.36 -10.63 -10.16
N PHE A 27 -24.39 -9.87 -10.70
CA PHE A 27 -24.68 -8.66 -11.50
C PHE A 27 -23.63 -8.36 -12.60
N SER A 28 -24.04 -8.57 -13.86
CA SER A 28 -23.93 -7.68 -15.03
C SER A 28 -22.67 -6.80 -15.22
N ASP A 29 -21.92 -7.09 -16.30
CA ASP A 29 -21.21 -6.16 -17.20
C ASP A 29 -20.24 -5.09 -16.64
N ILE A 30 -19.62 -5.29 -15.48
CA ILE A 30 -18.40 -4.53 -15.11
C ILE A 30 -17.39 -5.51 -14.51
N GLN A 31 -16.58 -6.13 -15.36
CA GLN A 31 -15.37 -6.84 -14.94
C GLN A 31 -14.31 -5.85 -14.43
N GLN A 32 -14.58 -5.13 -13.34
CA GLN A 32 -13.51 -4.70 -12.46
C GLN A 32 -13.14 -5.91 -11.62
N VAL A 33 -12.26 -6.73 -12.19
CA VAL A 33 -11.49 -7.69 -11.41
C VAL A 33 -10.72 -6.86 -10.38
N TYR A 34 -11.29 -6.71 -9.18
CA TYR A 34 -10.55 -6.16 -8.06
C TYR A 34 -9.36 -7.10 -7.88
N GLN A 35 -8.15 -6.58 -8.11
CA GLN A 35 -6.91 -7.29 -7.80
C GLN A 35 -6.37 -6.74 -6.49
N ALA A 36 -5.69 -7.56 -5.71
CA ALA A 36 -4.99 -7.07 -4.53
C ALA A 36 -3.95 -6.04 -4.99
N GLU A 37 -4.12 -4.78 -4.59
CA GLU A 37 -3.35 -3.67 -5.14
C GLU A 37 -2.77 -2.76 -4.05
N TRP A 38 -1.62 -2.17 -4.40
CA TRP A 38 -0.99 -1.11 -3.63
C TRP A 38 -1.67 0.21 -3.97
N TYR A 39 -2.06 0.97 -2.94
CA TYR A 39 -2.68 2.28 -3.13
C TYR A 39 -2.11 3.32 -2.18
N TRP A 40 -2.28 4.59 -2.54
CA TRP A 40 -1.89 5.73 -1.69
C TRP A 40 -3.10 6.21 -0.88
N THR A 41 -2.97 6.21 0.43
CA THR A 41 -4.02 6.64 1.37
C THR A 41 -3.60 7.88 2.15
N GLU A 42 -4.56 8.71 2.53
CA GLU A 42 -4.36 9.81 3.48
C GLU A 42 -4.57 9.35 4.93
N ASN A 43 -5.13 8.15 5.12
CA ASN A 43 -5.24 7.55 6.43
C ASN A 43 -3.91 6.91 6.82
N LYS A 44 -3.20 7.57 7.74
CA LYS A 44 -1.91 7.13 8.26
C LYS A 44 -2.00 5.79 9.00
N ASP A 45 -3.13 5.46 9.62
CA ASP A 45 -3.32 4.20 10.37
C ASP A 45 -3.39 2.98 9.44
N ASP A 46 -3.79 3.17 8.18
CA ASP A 46 -3.82 2.11 7.17
C ASP A 46 -2.46 1.92 6.47
N ALA A 47 -1.44 2.70 6.83
CA ALA A 47 -0.14 2.65 6.18
C ALA A 47 0.53 1.29 6.39
N LYS A 48 1.18 0.78 5.34
CA LYS A 48 2.08 -0.35 5.49
C LYS A 48 3.28 0.07 6.34
N LEU A 49 3.40 -0.55 7.50
CA LEU A 49 4.52 -0.36 8.42
C LEU A 49 5.60 -1.42 8.18
N PHE A 50 6.85 -0.97 8.25
CA PHE A 50 8.05 -1.79 8.24
C PHE A 50 8.72 -1.70 9.61
N TRP A 51 9.27 -2.82 10.06
CA TRP A 51 9.96 -2.90 11.35
C TRP A 51 11.26 -2.10 11.37
N ASP A 52 11.94 -2.01 10.23
CA ASP A 52 13.18 -1.28 10.09
C ASP A 52 13.30 -0.58 8.71
N ASP A 53 14.31 0.27 8.60
CA ASP A 53 14.58 1.04 7.38
C ASP A 53 15.06 0.15 6.23
N ILE A 54 15.79 -0.94 6.52
CA ILE A 54 16.34 -1.81 5.49
C ILE A 54 15.22 -2.58 4.80
N ASP A 55 14.22 -3.06 5.54
CA ASP A 55 13.04 -3.70 4.96
C ASP A 55 12.25 -2.73 4.07
N ALA A 56 12.02 -1.49 4.53
CA ALA A 56 11.32 -0.47 3.75
C ALA A 56 12.05 -0.13 2.45
N ARG A 57 13.39 0.03 2.50
CA ARG A 57 14.24 0.28 1.33
C ARG A 57 14.23 -0.89 0.37
N SER A 58 14.40 -2.10 0.88
CA SER A 58 14.41 -3.32 0.09
C SER A 58 13.08 -3.55 -0.61
N PHE A 59 11.97 -3.21 0.07
CA PHE A 59 10.64 -3.24 -0.53
C PHE A 59 10.52 -2.23 -1.68
N LEU A 60 10.84 -0.96 -1.43
CA LEU A 60 10.69 0.10 -2.43
C LEU A 60 11.60 -0.12 -3.65
N ALA A 61 12.84 -0.59 -3.45
CA ALA A 61 13.79 -0.88 -4.52
C ALA A 61 13.33 -1.99 -5.47
N LYS A 62 12.49 -2.92 -5.00
CA LYS A 62 11.91 -3.98 -5.84
C LYS A 62 10.71 -3.48 -6.66
N LYS A 63 10.15 -2.32 -6.33
CA LYS A 63 8.98 -1.76 -7.01
C LYS A 63 9.40 -0.87 -8.18
N ARG A 64 8.64 -0.93 -9.27
CA ARG A 64 8.88 -0.18 -10.51
C ARG A 64 7.59 0.48 -10.99
N GLY A 65 7.73 1.53 -11.79
CA GLY A 65 6.61 2.25 -12.41
C GLY A 65 6.29 3.60 -11.76
N GLU A 66 5.50 4.41 -12.46
CA GLU A 66 5.13 5.78 -12.06
C GLU A 66 4.44 5.84 -10.69
N PHE A 67 3.74 4.77 -10.29
CA PHE A 67 3.11 4.66 -8.97
C PHE A 67 4.11 4.93 -7.83
N TRP A 68 5.30 4.34 -7.91
CA TRP A 68 6.35 4.40 -6.86
C TRP A 68 7.33 5.56 -7.04
N LYS A 69 7.26 6.27 -8.16
CA LYS A 69 8.14 7.39 -8.46
C LYS A 69 8.00 8.48 -7.40
N ASN A 70 9.14 9.02 -6.95
CA ASN A 70 9.26 10.00 -5.88
C ASN A 70 8.75 9.55 -4.50
N ALA A 71 8.47 8.26 -4.32
CA ALA A 71 8.18 7.72 -3.01
C ALA A 71 9.41 7.83 -2.10
N LYS A 72 9.16 8.13 -0.83
CA LYS A 72 10.18 8.34 0.22
C LYS A 72 9.92 7.39 1.36
N ILE A 73 10.97 7.11 2.13
CA ILE A 73 10.88 6.31 3.34
C ILE A 73 11.02 7.26 4.52
N GLU A 74 10.04 7.22 5.42
CA GLU A 74 9.98 8.10 6.58
C GLU A 74 9.77 7.29 7.85
N LYS A 75 10.29 7.80 8.97
CA LYS A 75 9.99 7.23 10.29
C LYS A 75 8.53 7.48 10.61
N TYR A 76 7.79 6.41 10.85
CA TYR A 76 6.44 6.48 11.37
C TYR A 76 6.50 6.93 12.83
N LYS A 77 6.07 8.17 13.07
CA LYS A 77 5.89 8.75 14.41
C LYS A 77 4.39 8.71 14.69
N TYR A 78 3.97 8.29 15.88
CA TYR A 78 2.56 8.40 16.29
C TYR A 78 2.14 9.87 16.33
#